data_AF-F3G889-F1
#
_entry.id   AF-F3G889-F1
#
_cell.length_a   1.000
_cell.length_b   1.000
_cell.length_c   1.000
_cell.angle_alpha   90.00
_cell.angle_beta   90.00
_cell.angle_gamma   90.00
#
_symmetry.space_group_name_H-M   'P 1'
#
loop_
_entity.id
_entity.type
_entity.pdbx_description
1 polymer ?
#
loop_
_entity_poly.entity_id
_entity_poly.type
_entity_poly.pdbx_seq_one_letter_code
_entity_poly.pdbx_strand_id
1 'polypeptide(L)' 'MAKVDLIVSVKVCWWLRAYLYGVALMSDFTGLDPDPGKVGFWLKRGVRVKCKLKRTGK' A
#
# COMPACT_ATOMS: atom_id res chain seq x y z
N MET A 1 -15.61 7.77 -29.51
CA MET A 1 -14.87 7.98 -28.24
C MET A 1 -14.22 6.68 -27.84
N ALA A 2 -12.89 6.60 -27.87
CA ALA A 2 -12.18 5.43 -27.38
C ALA A 2 -12.28 5.39 -25.85
N LYS A 3 -12.79 4.29 -25.29
CA LYS A 3 -12.86 4.07 -23.84
C LYS A 3 -11.63 3.28 -23.41
N VAL A 4 -10.87 3.85 -22.48
CA VAL A 4 -9.70 3.19 -21.89
C VAL A 4 -10.06 2.84 -20.45
N ASP A 5 -10.20 1.55 -20.15
CA ASP A 5 -10.49 1.07 -18.81
C ASP A 5 -9.15 0.74 -18.11
N LEU A 6 -8.87 1.42 -16.99
CA LEU A 6 -7.68 1.19 -16.17
C LEU A 6 -8.09 0.42 -14.90
N ILE A 7 -7.66 -0.83 -14.77
CA ILE A 7 -7.93 -1.67 -13.59
C ILE A 7 -6.70 -1.63 -12.69
N VAL A 8 -6.84 -1.01 -11.52
CA VAL A 8 -5.79 -0.99 -10.48
C VAL A 8 -6.11 -2.05 -9.44
N SER A 9 -5.25 -3.06 -9.31
CA SER A 9 -5.34 -4.07 -8.26
C SER A 9 -4.26 -3.85 -7.23
N VAL A 10 -4.65 -3.52 -6.00
CA VAL A 10 -3.73 -3.37 -4.87
C VAL A 10 -3.75 -4.66 -4.05
N LYS A 11 -2.61 -5.36 -3.98
CA LYS A 11 -2.42 -6.51 -3.10
C LYS A 11 -1.57 -6.10 -1.90
N VAL A 12 -2.12 -6.28 -0.71
CA VAL A 12 -1.42 -6.03 0.55
C VAL A 12 -0.96 -7.37 1.15
N CYS A 13 0.31 -7.48 1.50
CA CYS A 13 0.85 -8.63 2.23
C CYS A 13 0.21 -8.74 3.61
N TRP A 14 -0.15 -9.96 4.02
CA TRP A 14 -0.84 -10.22 5.29
C TRP A 14 -0.09 -9.67 6.51
N TRP A 15 1.25 -9.79 6.53
CA TRP A 15 2.10 -9.30 7.62
C TRP A 15 2.15 -7.78 7.73
N LEU A 16 1.89 -7.03 6.64
CA LEU A 16 1.93 -5.56 6.68
C LEU A 16 0.91 -4.98 7.65
N ARG A 17 -0.27 -5.63 7.78
CA ARG A 17 -1.31 -5.19 8.73
C ARG A 17 -0.81 -5.29 10.17
N ALA A 18 -0.26 -6.45 10.55
CA ALA A 18 0.29 -6.66 11.90
C ALA A 18 1.44 -5.70 12.21
N TYR A 19 2.33 -5.46 11.24
CA TYR A 19 3.40 -4.48 11.39
C TYR A 19 2.86 -3.06 11.65
N LEU A 20 1.90 -2.58 10.85
CA LEU A 20 1.31 -1.26 11.01
C LEU A 20 0.58 -1.09 12.35
N TYR A 21 -0.10 -2.14 12.83
CA TYR A 21 -0.68 -2.13 14.17
C TYR A 21 0.39 -2.04 15.26
N GLY A 22 1.49 -2.78 15.15
CA GLY A 22 2.60 -2.69 16.10
C GLY A 22 3.24 -1.30 16.13
N VAL A 23 3.41 -0.69 14.95
CA VAL A 23 3.93 0.69 14.83
C VAL A 23 2.97 1.69 15.47
N ALA A 24 1.67 1.57 15.21
CA ALA A 24 0.66 2.45 15.79
C ALA A 24 0.59 2.32 17.32
N LEU A 25 0.60 1.09 17.85
CA LEU A 25 0.65 0.85 19.29
C LEU A 25 1.92 1.45 19.89
N MET A 26 3.07 1.25 19.26
CA MET A 26 4.32 1.76 19.83
C MET A 26 4.41 3.28 19.77
N SER A 27 3.81 3.92 18.77
CA SER A 27 3.64 5.37 18.71
C SER A 27 2.74 5.89 19.83
N ASP A 28 1.63 5.20 20.11
CA ASP A 28 0.72 5.52 21.22
C ASP A 28 1.42 5.36 22.59
N PHE A 29 2.15 4.25 22.79
CA PHE A 29 2.87 3.98 24.03
C PHE A 29 4.04 4.93 24.28
N THR A 30 4.77 5.34 23.24
CA THR A 30 5.94 6.20 23.40
C THR A 30 5.63 7.68 23.24
N GLY A 31 4.47 8.03 22.66
CA GLY A 31 4.12 9.39 22.28
C GLY A 31 5.00 9.96 21.16
N LEU A 32 5.80 9.11 20.48
CA LEU A 32 6.71 9.52 19.42
C LEU A 32 6.13 9.18 18.05
N ASP A 33 6.35 10.08 17.10
CA ASP A 33 6.01 9.82 15.71
C ASP A 33 6.91 8.73 15.11
N PRO A 34 6.33 7.76 14.40
CA PRO A 34 7.10 6.73 13.75
C PRO A 34 7.90 7.32 12.57
N ASP A 35 9.14 6.87 12.40
CA ASP A 35 9.99 7.33 11.30
C ASP A 35 9.32 7.03 9.92
N PRO A 36 8.95 8.08 9.15
CA PRO A 36 8.21 7.90 7.91
C PRO A 36 9.03 7.20 6.83
N GLY A 37 10.36 7.30 6.88
CA GLY A 37 11.26 6.62 5.97
C GLY A 37 11.19 5.10 6.10
N LYS A 38 11.31 4.59 7.34
CA LYS A 38 11.19 3.16 7.65
C LYS A 38 9.80 2.62 7.36
N VAL A 39 8.75 3.33 7.80
CA VAL A 39 7.37 2.89 7.55
C VAL A 39 7.09 2.85 6.05
N GLY A 40 7.54 3.86 5.29
CA GLY A 40 7.44 3.90 3.84
C GLY A 40 8.19 2.77 3.13
N PHE A 41 9.37 2.38 3.62
CA PHE A 41 10.12 1.23 3.08
C PHE A 41 9.32 -0.09 3.23
N TRP A 42 8.75 -0.34 4.41
CA TRP A 42 7.94 -1.53 4.65
C TRP A 42 6.61 -1.51 3.87
N LEU A 43 5.98 -0.35 3.74
CA LEU A 43 4.80 -0.16 2.88
C LEU A 43 5.10 -0.49 1.42
N LYS A 44 6.18 0.04 0.84
CA LYS A 44 6.59 -0.27 -0.55
C LYS A 44 6.84 -1.76 -0.75
N ARG A 45 7.37 -2.45 0.26
CA ARG A 45 7.64 -3.89 0.22
C ARG A 45 6.38 -4.75 0.39
N GLY A 46 5.45 -4.29 1.22
CA GLY A 46 4.21 -5.00 1.54
C GLY A 46 3.03 -4.70 0.60
N VAL A 47 3.06 -3.59 -0.14
CA VAL A 47 2.01 -3.21 -1.09
C VAL A 47 2.48 -3.49 -2.51
N ARG A 48 1.84 -4.45 -3.17
CA ARG A 48 2.02 -4.73 -4.60
C ARG A 48 0.88 -4.14 -5.39
N VAL A 49 1.16 -3.07 -6.14
CA VAL A 49 0.21 -2.48 -7.08
C VAL A 49 0.38 -3.13 -8.44
N LYS A 50 -0.72 -3.65 -9.01
CA LYS A 50 -0.77 -4.14 -10.39
C LYS A 50 -1.76 -3.29 -11.17
N CYS A 51 -1.27 -2.59 -12.18
CA CYS A 51 -2.11 -1.86 -13.11
C CYS A 51 -2.32 -2.71 -14.37
N LYS A 52 -3.57 -2.93 -14.76
CA LYS A 52 -3.93 -3.55 -16.04
C LYS A 52 -4.68 -2.51 -16.88
N LEU A 53 -4.13 -2.20 -18.04
CA LEU A 53 -4.82 -1.38 -19.04
C LEU A 53 -5.67 -2.30 -19.91
N LYS A 54 -6.99 -2.10 -19.92
CA LYS A 54 -7.90 -2.72 -20.88
C LYS A 54 -8.19 -1.67 -21.95
N ARG A 55 -7.55 -1.81 -23.11
CA ARG A 55 -7.86 -0.98 -24.28
C ARG A 55 -9.02 -1.64 -25.01
N THR A 56 -10.24 -1.13 -24.80
CA THR A 56 -11.42 -1.58 -25.53
C THR A 56 -11.51 -0.76 -26.83
N GLY A 57 -10.81 -1.21 -27.87
CA GLY A 57 -10.88 -0.61 -29.21
C GLY A 57 -11.69 -1.51 -30.14
N LYS A 58 -12.74 -0.96 -30.74
CA LYS A 58 -13.23 -1.39 -32.06
C LYS A 58 -12.34 -0.77 -33.12
#